data_AF-A0A7J0F1V0-F1
#
_entry.id   AF-A0A7J0F1V0-F1
#
_cell.length_a   1.000
_cell.length_b   1.000
_cell.length_c   1.000
_cell.angle_alpha   90.00
_cell.angle_beta   90.00
_cell.angle_gamma   90.00
#
_symmetry.space_group_name_H-M   'P 1'
#
loop_
_entity.id
_entity.type
_entity.pdbx_description
1 polymer ?
#
loop_
_entity_poly.entity_id
_entity_poly.type
_entity_poly.pdbx_seq_one_letter_code
_entity_poly.pdbx_strand_id
1 'polypeptide(L)'
;MQKEAKHLARKIESLRRQSLTKKHNKKEYSLSDSYGQDAKIVQYEERLEELCQKISHIQCKKMLEQKELAVAFVTFRTRWGAALAAQSQQHSNPLLWITEMAPEPRDVLWRNLAIPYRHLPLYKIGVFVAASLLTIFFAIPVTAIQGIAKFERLRKWFPPAMAVQMIPGFGPVITGYLPSAILSGFIYIIPFAMLAMAKLAGYVSRSIKDIKASNMVFYFLVGNVFFLSLLSGSLIDQIGESFTHPKDFPSRLASAVSAQIEDVYETIYETCVKALSLLCYNTTPHTHYNVQRVLQDSFPSTFRHYPLKDAMTNDELDEKSGLMETNYQKALDAYCPPCLRPVNFTAEEPNSSQPLIS
;
A
#
# COMPACT_ATOMS: atom_id res chain seq x y z
N MET A 1 -14.27 10.58 -17.14
CA MET A 1 -13.40 10.87 -18.32
C MET A 1 -12.36 9.79 -18.58
N GLN A 2 -11.06 9.88 -18.24
CA GLN A 2 -10.10 8.84 -18.72
C GLN A 2 -10.39 7.40 -18.26
N LYS A 3 -10.76 7.19 -16.98
CA LYS A 3 -11.18 5.86 -16.48
C LYS A 3 -12.44 5.34 -17.19
N GLU A 4 -13.35 6.25 -17.50
CA GLU A 4 -14.61 5.98 -18.18
C GLU A 4 -14.39 5.64 -19.65
N ALA A 5 -13.53 6.38 -20.36
CA ALA A 5 -13.12 6.07 -21.72
C ALA A 5 -12.44 4.69 -21.82
N LYS A 6 -11.54 4.36 -20.86
CA LYS A 6 -10.95 3.01 -20.76
C LYS A 6 -11.96 1.91 -20.47
N HIS A 7 -13.01 2.21 -19.70
CA HIS A 7 -14.08 1.25 -19.43
C HIS A 7 -14.92 1.04 -20.69
N LEU A 8 -15.23 2.11 -21.41
CA LEU A 8 -16.01 2.10 -22.65
C LEU A 8 -15.29 1.34 -23.78
N ALA A 9 -13.99 1.60 -23.98
CA ALA A 9 -13.15 0.88 -24.94
C ALA A 9 -13.13 -0.63 -24.66
N ARG A 10 -12.93 -1.03 -23.40
CA ARG A 10 -13.01 -2.45 -23.00
C ARG A 10 -14.39 -3.06 -23.26
N LYS A 11 -15.46 -2.29 -23.06
CA LYS A 11 -16.82 -2.74 -23.34
C LYS A 11 -17.04 -2.97 -24.83
N ILE A 12 -16.57 -2.07 -25.69
CA ILE A 12 -16.60 -2.22 -27.16
C ILE A 12 -15.84 -3.49 -27.57
N GLU A 13 -14.63 -3.68 -27.05
CA GLU A 13 -13.82 -4.86 -27.37
C GLU A 13 -14.50 -6.17 -26.91
N SER A 14 -15.10 -6.18 -25.72
CA SER A 14 -15.84 -7.33 -25.23
C SER A 14 -17.05 -7.67 -26.11
N LEU A 15 -17.76 -6.66 -26.61
CA LEU A 15 -18.90 -6.83 -27.51
C LEU A 15 -18.46 -7.34 -28.89
N ARG A 16 -17.34 -6.83 -29.42
CA ARG A 16 -16.72 -7.33 -30.67
C ARG A 16 -16.22 -8.77 -30.55
N ARG A 17 -15.60 -9.15 -29.42
CA ARG A 17 -15.20 -10.55 -29.17
C ARG A 17 -16.41 -11.47 -29.06
N GLN A 18 -17.48 -11.02 -28.40
CA GLN A 18 -18.72 -11.79 -28.31
C GLN A 18 -19.42 -11.96 -29.67
N SER A 19 -19.40 -10.95 -30.55
CA SER A 19 -19.96 -11.10 -31.90
C SER A 19 -19.12 -12.05 -32.77
N LEU A 20 -17.79 -11.97 -32.69
CA LEU A 20 -16.87 -12.86 -33.42
C LEU A 20 -16.99 -14.34 -32.99
N THR A 21 -17.00 -14.61 -31.68
CA THR A 21 -17.14 -15.97 -31.13
C THR A 21 -18.49 -16.60 -31.45
N LYS A 22 -19.57 -15.81 -31.44
CA LYS A 22 -20.90 -16.28 -31.84
C LYS A 22 -21.04 -16.50 -33.34
N LYS A 23 -20.35 -15.73 -34.19
CA LYS A 23 -20.34 -15.91 -35.65
C LYS A 23 -19.62 -17.21 -36.07
N HIS A 24 -18.63 -17.65 -35.29
CA HIS A 24 -17.86 -18.87 -35.55
C HIS A 24 -18.57 -20.15 -35.07
N ASN A 25 -19.40 -20.06 -34.03
CA ASN A 25 -20.27 -21.14 -33.57
C ASN A 25 -21.61 -21.05 -34.31
N LYS A 26 -21.71 -21.72 -35.46
CA LYS A 26 -22.88 -21.79 -36.35
C LYS A 26 -24.16 -22.20 -35.60
N LYS A 27 -24.79 -21.27 -34.87
CA LYS A 27 -26.15 -21.37 -34.31
C LYS A 27 -26.99 -20.31 -34.97
N GLU A 28 -28.10 -20.77 -35.54
CA GLU A 28 -29.13 -19.98 -36.20
C GLU A 28 -29.53 -18.80 -35.30
N TYR A 29 -29.30 -17.58 -35.78
CA TYR A 29 -29.58 -16.35 -35.04
C TYR A 29 -30.54 -15.47 -35.85
N SER A 30 -31.47 -14.83 -35.14
CA SER A 30 -32.33 -13.79 -35.71
C SER A 30 -31.49 -12.57 -36.10
N LEU A 31 -31.68 -12.08 -37.32
CA LEU A 31 -31.09 -10.84 -37.84
C LEU A 31 -31.29 -9.63 -36.91
N SER A 32 -32.37 -9.62 -36.12
CA SER A 32 -32.68 -8.55 -35.16
C SER A 32 -31.63 -8.36 -34.06
N ASP A 33 -31.05 -9.46 -33.57
CA ASP A 33 -30.14 -9.40 -32.42
C ASP A 33 -28.73 -8.97 -32.82
N SER A 34 -28.28 -9.32 -34.03
CA SER A 34 -27.03 -8.81 -34.62
C SER A 34 -27.12 -7.30 -34.83
N TYR A 35 -28.23 -6.83 -35.41
CA TYR A 35 -28.48 -5.41 -35.65
C TYR A 35 -28.51 -4.60 -34.34
N GLY A 36 -29.13 -5.15 -33.29
CA GLY A 36 -29.15 -4.52 -31.97
C GLY A 36 -27.79 -4.47 -31.27
N GLN A 37 -26.88 -5.41 -31.55
CA GLN A 37 -25.54 -5.42 -30.99
C GLN A 37 -24.60 -4.45 -31.73
N ASP A 38 -24.72 -4.37 -33.06
CA ASP A 38 -23.98 -3.41 -33.89
C ASP A 38 -24.39 -1.96 -33.57
N ALA A 39 -25.69 -1.69 -33.39
CA ALA A 39 -26.18 -0.38 -32.98
C ALA A 39 -25.62 0.07 -31.61
N LYS A 40 -25.46 -0.86 -30.65
CA LYS A 40 -24.84 -0.57 -29.35
C LYS A 40 -23.35 -0.28 -29.48
N ILE A 41 -22.64 -0.95 -30.38
CA ILE A 41 -21.21 -0.71 -30.63
C ILE A 41 -21.03 0.71 -31.20
N VAL A 42 -21.81 1.09 -32.21
CA VAL A 42 -21.78 2.44 -32.80
C VAL A 42 -22.06 3.51 -31.76
N GLN A 43 -23.09 3.32 -30.91
CA GLN A 43 -23.40 4.26 -29.82
C GLN A 43 -22.25 4.41 -28.82
N TYR A 44 -21.55 3.31 -28.48
CA TYR A 44 -20.40 3.37 -27.57
C TYR A 44 -19.17 3.98 -28.23
N GLU A 45 -18.98 3.79 -29.54
CA GLU A 45 -17.91 4.42 -30.32
C GLU A 45 -18.09 5.93 -30.40
N GLU A 46 -19.30 6.42 -30.71
CA GLU A 46 -19.63 7.85 -30.73
C GLU A 46 -19.39 8.50 -29.35
N ARG A 47 -19.85 7.84 -28.28
CA ARG A 47 -19.61 8.32 -26.91
C ARG A 47 -18.13 8.28 -26.54
N LEU A 48 -17.36 7.32 -27.06
CA LEU A 48 -15.92 7.24 -26.85
C LEU A 48 -15.22 8.40 -27.57
N GLU A 49 -15.60 8.68 -28.81
CA GLU A 49 -15.05 9.77 -29.62
C GLU A 49 -15.32 11.14 -28.98
N GLU A 50 -16.56 11.39 -28.53
CA GLU A 50 -16.87 12.60 -27.76
C GLU A 50 -15.99 12.74 -26.51
N LEU A 51 -15.80 11.64 -25.76
CA LEU A 51 -14.94 11.61 -24.58
C LEU A 51 -13.48 11.89 -24.97
N CYS A 52 -12.99 11.37 -26.10
CA CYS A 52 -11.65 11.65 -26.62
C CYS A 52 -11.48 13.13 -26.94
N GLN A 53 -12.43 13.72 -27.67
CA GLN A 53 -12.39 15.14 -28.03
C GLN A 53 -12.45 16.05 -26.79
N LYS A 54 -13.33 15.73 -25.82
CA LYS A 54 -13.38 16.45 -24.54
C LYS A 54 -12.06 16.33 -23.77
N ILE A 55 -11.45 15.15 -23.76
CA ILE A 55 -10.14 14.94 -23.15
C ILE A 55 -9.07 15.78 -23.86
N SER A 56 -8.94 15.68 -25.19
CA SER A 56 -7.90 16.42 -25.95
C SER A 56 -8.04 17.93 -25.80
N HIS A 57 -9.28 18.45 -25.84
CA HIS A 57 -9.56 19.86 -25.62
C HIS A 57 -9.12 20.32 -24.23
N ILE A 58 -9.45 19.56 -23.18
CA ILE A 58 -9.03 19.88 -21.80
C ILE A 58 -7.51 19.78 -21.65
N GLN A 59 -6.86 18.82 -22.32
CA GLN A 59 -5.41 18.67 -22.31
C GLN A 59 -4.73 19.88 -22.97
N CYS A 60 -5.18 20.27 -24.16
CA CYS A 60 -4.67 21.44 -24.89
C CYS A 60 -4.84 22.73 -24.07
N LYS A 61 -6.04 22.96 -23.52
CA LYS A 61 -6.29 24.10 -22.63
C LYS A 61 -5.37 24.09 -21.40
N LYS A 62 -5.17 22.93 -20.77
CA LYS A 62 -4.28 22.80 -19.62
C LYS A 62 -2.81 23.03 -19.94
N MET A 63 -2.35 22.62 -21.13
CA MET A 63 -0.98 22.89 -21.58
C MET A 63 -0.76 24.40 -21.78
N LEU A 64 -1.77 25.11 -22.29
CA LEU A 64 -1.73 26.57 -22.45
C LEU A 64 -1.79 27.33 -21.11
N GLU A 65 -2.52 26.79 -20.12
CA GLU A 65 -2.67 27.40 -18.79
C GLU A 65 -1.64 26.89 -17.75
N GLN A 66 -0.69 26.02 -18.14
CA GLN A 66 0.05 25.22 -17.18
C GLN A 66 1.04 26.06 -16.36
N LYS A 67 0.77 26.20 -15.06
CA LYS A 67 1.81 26.49 -14.07
C LYS A 67 2.77 25.31 -14.03
N GLU A 68 4.04 25.56 -14.34
CA GLU A 68 5.12 24.59 -14.20
C GLU A 68 5.16 24.09 -12.76
N LEU A 69 5.12 22.76 -12.60
CA LEU A 69 5.31 22.13 -11.30
C LEU A 69 6.80 22.18 -10.97
N ALA A 70 7.14 22.42 -9.70
CA ALA A 70 8.53 22.38 -9.21
C ALA A 70 9.06 20.93 -9.10
N VAL A 71 8.76 20.07 -10.07
CA VAL A 71 9.15 18.68 -10.17
C VAL A 71 9.39 18.35 -11.64
N ALA A 72 10.52 17.73 -11.95
CA ALA A 72 10.86 17.30 -13.29
C ALA A 72 11.44 15.89 -13.28
N PHE A 73 11.25 15.17 -14.39
CA PHE A 73 11.96 13.92 -14.66
C PHE A 73 13.18 14.27 -15.51
N VAL A 74 14.35 13.82 -15.07
CA VAL A 74 15.62 14.04 -15.77
C VAL A 74 16.15 12.69 -16.20
N THR A 75 16.40 12.55 -17.51
CA THR A 75 16.92 11.32 -18.12
C THR A 75 18.37 11.54 -18.52
N PHE A 76 19.22 10.55 -18.24
CA PHE A 76 20.62 10.55 -18.61
C PHE A 76 20.87 9.50 -19.70
N ARG A 77 21.93 9.69 -20.49
CA ARG A 77 22.35 8.73 -21.51
C ARG A 77 22.87 7.42 -20.88
N THR A 78 23.51 7.50 -19.71
CA THR A 78 24.11 6.38 -18.99
C THR A 78 23.41 6.14 -17.65
N ARG A 79 23.27 4.87 -17.25
CA ARG A 79 22.75 4.47 -15.94
C ARG A 79 23.67 4.96 -14.83
N TRP A 80 24.98 4.93 -15.06
CA TRP A 80 25.96 5.46 -14.12
C TRP A 80 25.73 6.95 -13.83
N GLY A 81 25.48 7.76 -14.86
CA GLY A 81 25.20 9.19 -14.70
C GLY A 81 23.91 9.45 -13.92
N ALA A 82 22.86 8.69 -14.21
CA ALA A 82 21.59 8.77 -13.48
C ALA A 82 21.75 8.38 -12.01
N ALA A 83 22.44 7.27 -11.73
CA ALA A 83 22.68 6.79 -10.37
C ALA A 83 23.54 7.79 -9.56
N LEU A 84 24.57 8.37 -10.18
CA LEU A 84 25.41 9.38 -9.54
C LEU A 84 24.62 10.66 -9.23
N ALA A 85 23.82 11.15 -10.18
CA ALA A 85 22.99 12.34 -10.00
C ALA A 85 21.93 12.12 -8.90
N ALA A 86 21.31 10.94 -8.83
CA ALA A 86 20.32 10.61 -7.82
C ALA A 86 20.90 10.51 -6.40
N GLN A 87 22.16 10.06 -6.27
CA GLN A 87 22.82 9.83 -4.98
C GLN A 87 23.61 11.03 -4.47
N SER A 88 23.92 12.01 -5.33
CA SER A 88 24.71 13.19 -4.97
C SER A 88 23.83 14.39 -4.60
N GLN A 89 24.30 15.19 -3.64
CA GLN A 89 23.64 16.43 -3.26
C GLN A 89 23.95 17.51 -4.31
N GLN A 90 22.92 18.02 -4.99
CA GLN A 90 23.08 18.98 -6.08
C GLN A 90 23.27 20.44 -5.61
N HIS A 91 22.80 20.78 -4.41
CA HIS A 91 22.77 22.15 -3.93
C HIS A 91 23.13 22.24 -2.44
N SER A 92 23.74 23.35 -1.99
CA SER A 92 24.17 23.52 -0.59
C SER A 92 23.01 23.46 0.41
N ASN A 93 21.84 23.95 0.02
CA ASN A 93 20.61 23.78 0.79
C ASN A 93 19.96 22.41 0.47
N PRO A 94 19.84 21.49 1.45
CA PRO A 94 19.32 20.13 1.23
C PRO A 94 17.81 20.06 0.97
N LEU A 95 17.07 21.16 1.13
CA LEU A 95 15.64 21.24 0.86
C LEU A 95 15.34 21.71 -0.58
N LEU A 96 16.36 22.06 -1.36
CA LEU A 96 16.26 22.46 -2.75
C LEU A 96 16.93 21.40 -3.63
N TRP A 97 16.37 21.18 -4.83
CA TRP A 97 16.93 20.24 -5.82
C TRP A 97 17.15 18.83 -5.25
N ILE A 98 16.12 18.30 -4.58
CA ILE A 98 16.13 16.94 -4.05
C ILE A 98 16.03 15.96 -5.21
N THR A 99 17.04 15.11 -5.34
CA THR A 99 17.12 14.08 -6.38
C THR A 99 16.83 12.71 -5.77
N GLU A 100 15.95 11.95 -6.43
CA GLU A 100 15.64 10.57 -6.07
C GLU A 100 15.58 9.74 -7.36
N MET A 101 15.86 8.44 -7.26
CA MET A 101 15.68 7.53 -8.40
C MET A 101 14.20 7.52 -8.80
N ALA A 102 13.92 7.81 -10.08
CA ALA A 102 12.56 7.83 -10.57
C ALA A 102 11.92 6.43 -10.48
N PRO A 103 10.71 6.29 -9.89
CA PRO A 103 10.03 5.01 -9.84
C PRO A 103 9.46 4.67 -11.21
N GLU A 104 9.20 3.37 -11.46
CA GLU A 104 8.68 2.90 -12.75
C GLU A 104 7.50 3.75 -13.26
N PRO A 105 7.45 4.13 -14.55
CA PRO A 105 6.41 5.02 -15.10
C PRO A 105 4.96 4.62 -14.81
N ARG A 106 4.70 3.33 -14.59
CA ARG A 106 3.39 2.77 -14.25
C ARG A 106 3.07 2.90 -12.75
N ASP A 107 4.10 2.93 -11.92
CA ASP A 107 4.03 3.04 -10.46
C ASP A 107 3.94 4.50 -9.98
N VAL A 108 4.31 5.47 -10.83
CA VAL A 108 4.21 6.90 -10.53
C VAL A 108 2.77 7.34 -10.19
N LEU A 109 2.60 7.99 -9.04
CA LEU A 109 1.38 8.66 -8.62
C LEU A 109 1.39 10.13 -9.03
N TRP A 110 1.05 10.38 -10.29
CA TRP A 110 1.05 11.71 -10.92
C TRP A 110 0.27 12.80 -10.15
N ARG A 111 -0.79 12.44 -9.43
CA ARG A 111 -1.58 13.40 -8.62
C ARG A 111 -0.81 13.89 -7.39
N ASN A 112 0.07 13.06 -6.85
CA ASN A 112 0.85 13.36 -5.64
C ASN A 112 2.10 14.19 -5.97
N LEU A 113 2.60 14.13 -7.21
CA LEU A 113 3.70 14.98 -7.68
C LEU A 113 3.38 16.48 -7.63
N ALA A 114 2.09 16.83 -7.69
CA ALA A 114 1.65 18.23 -7.63
C ALA A 114 1.67 18.81 -6.19
N ILE A 115 1.93 17.98 -5.18
CA ILE A 115 1.97 18.42 -3.78
C ILE A 115 3.32 19.12 -3.55
N PRO A 116 3.33 20.38 -3.09
CA PRO A 116 4.58 21.07 -2.83
C PRO A 116 5.30 20.44 -1.63
N TYR A 117 6.61 20.27 -1.75
CA TYR A 117 7.45 19.61 -0.74
C TYR A 117 7.33 20.24 0.65
N ARG A 118 7.04 21.55 0.75
CA ARG A 118 6.85 22.28 2.01
C ARG A 118 5.71 21.74 2.87
N HIS A 119 4.66 21.17 2.29
CA HIS A 119 3.52 20.63 3.05
C HIS A 119 3.70 19.14 3.41
N LEU A 120 4.60 18.43 2.74
CA LEU A 120 4.91 17.02 3.01
C LEU A 120 5.25 16.70 4.48
N PRO A 121 6.08 17.49 5.20
CA PRO A 121 6.36 17.22 6.62
C PRO A 121 5.11 17.36 7.50
N LEU A 122 4.21 18.31 7.20
CA LEU A 122 2.96 18.48 7.94
C LEU A 122 2.05 17.25 7.78
N TYR A 123 1.92 16.73 6.56
CA TYR A 123 1.17 15.48 6.32
C TYR A 123 1.80 14.29 7.05
N LYS A 124 3.14 14.18 7.07
CA LYS A 124 3.84 13.12 7.80
C LYS A 124 3.60 13.18 9.30
N ILE A 125 3.66 14.37 9.90
CA ILE A 125 3.37 14.58 11.33
C ILE A 125 1.89 14.26 11.61
N GLY A 126 0.97 14.73 10.76
CA GLY A 126 -0.45 14.44 10.90
C GLY A 126 -0.75 12.93 10.87
N VAL A 127 -0.10 12.19 9.97
CA VAL A 127 -0.22 10.73 9.92
C VAL A 127 0.39 10.05 11.15
N PHE A 128 1.53 10.53 11.64
CA PHE A 128 2.13 10.01 12.87
C PHE A 128 1.20 10.20 14.08
N VAL A 129 0.67 11.41 14.27
CA VAL A 129 -0.29 11.71 15.36
C VAL A 129 -1.55 10.85 15.23
N ALA A 130 -2.12 10.73 14.02
CA ALA A 130 -3.29 9.91 13.78
C ALA A 130 -3.04 8.42 14.09
N ALA A 131 -1.87 7.89 13.71
CA ALA A 131 -1.48 6.52 14.03
C ALA A 131 -1.32 6.31 15.54
N SER A 132 -0.68 7.26 16.25
CA SER A 132 -0.56 7.20 17.72
C SER A 132 -1.92 7.22 18.43
N LEU A 133 -2.84 8.09 18.01
CA LEU A 133 -4.20 8.15 18.56
C LEU A 133 -4.97 6.85 18.28
N LEU A 134 -4.82 6.28 17.09
CA LEU A 134 -5.43 5.00 16.73
C LEU A 134 -4.90 3.86 17.61
N THR A 135 -3.60 3.84 17.91
CA THR A 135 -2.98 2.86 18.84
C THR A 135 -3.58 2.99 20.23
N ILE A 136 -3.68 4.20 20.78
CA ILE A 136 -4.26 4.43 22.12
C ILE A 136 -5.74 4.00 22.13
N PHE A 137 -6.50 4.33 21.09
CA PHE A 137 -7.90 3.94 20.99
C PHE A 137 -8.08 2.42 20.90
N PHE A 138 -7.17 1.72 20.22
CA PHE A 138 -7.20 0.26 20.08
C PHE A 138 -6.84 -0.49 21.38
N ALA A 139 -6.22 0.18 22.35
CA ALA A 139 -6.01 -0.39 23.68
C ALA A 139 -7.34 -0.76 24.37
N ILE A 140 -8.42 0.01 24.14
CA ILE A 140 -9.74 -0.20 24.77
C ILE A 140 -10.35 -1.56 24.40
N PRO A 141 -10.57 -1.92 23.11
CA PRO A 141 -11.17 -3.21 22.76
C PRO A 141 -10.28 -4.40 23.17
N VAL A 142 -8.94 -4.26 23.10
CA VAL A 142 -8.04 -5.36 23.49
C VAL A 142 -8.04 -5.58 24.99
N THR A 143 -8.00 -4.51 25.79
CA THR A 143 -8.09 -4.62 27.26
C THR A 143 -9.45 -5.18 27.69
N ALA A 144 -10.54 -4.86 26.98
CA ALA A 144 -11.85 -5.45 27.25
C ALA A 144 -11.82 -6.99 27.09
N ILE A 145 -11.14 -7.52 26.07
CA ILE A 145 -11.04 -8.97 25.83
C ILE A 145 -10.13 -9.65 26.82
N GLN A 146 -8.97 -9.04 27.11
CA GLN A 146 -8.08 -9.54 28.16
C GLN A 146 -8.79 -9.54 29.53
N GLY A 147 -9.59 -8.52 29.81
CA GLY A 147 -10.44 -8.43 30.99
C GLY A 147 -11.48 -9.53 31.04
N ILE A 148 -12.12 -9.85 29.92
CA ILE A 148 -13.09 -10.96 29.80
C ILE A 148 -12.42 -12.33 29.92
N ALA A 149 -11.25 -12.54 29.33
CA ALA A 149 -10.48 -13.77 29.49
C ALA A 149 -10.03 -13.99 30.95
N LYS A 150 -9.74 -12.91 31.68
CA LYS A 150 -9.44 -12.92 33.12
C LYS A 150 -10.71 -12.84 34.00
N PHE A 151 -11.89 -12.68 33.42
CA PHE A 151 -13.15 -12.49 34.14
C PHE A 151 -13.54 -13.71 34.98
N GLU A 152 -13.14 -14.92 34.57
CA GLU A 152 -13.32 -16.11 35.41
C GLU A 152 -12.54 -16.02 36.74
N ARG A 153 -11.40 -15.33 36.76
CA ARG A 153 -10.64 -15.05 37.99
C ARG A 153 -11.22 -13.86 38.76
N LEU A 154 -11.66 -12.80 38.06
CA LEU A 154 -12.30 -11.61 38.68
C LEU A 154 -13.69 -11.91 39.29
N ARG A 155 -14.39 -12.92 38.77
CA ARG A 155 -15.70 -13.39 39.24
C ARG A 155 -15.66 -13.86 40.70
N LYS A 156 -14.50 -14.28 41.23
CA LYS A 156 -14.31 -14.63 42.64
C LYS A 156 -14.24 -13.41 43.58
N TRP A 157 -14.01 -12.20 43.06
CA TRP A 157 -13.70 -11.01 43.86
C TRP A 157 -14.69 -9.85 43.67
N PHE A 158 -15.59 -9.89 42.68
CA PHE A 158 -16.49 -8.78 42.35
C PHE A 158 -17.98 -9.20 42.25
N PRO A 159 -18.82 -8.91 43.27
CA PRO A 159 -20.26 -9.27 43.32
C PRO A 159 -21.16 -8.73 42.18
N PRO A 160 -20.93 -7.54 41.58
CA PRO A 160 -21.76 -7.01 40.48
C PRO A 160 -21.74 -7.86 39.19
N ALA A 161 -20.69 -8.66 38.98
CA ALA A 161 -20.56 -9.55 37.83
C ALA A 161 -21.63 -10.67 37.79
N MET A 162 -22.21 -11.02 38.95
CA MET A 162 -23.31 -11.99 39.05
C MET A 162 -24.64 -11.41 38.55
N ALA A 163 -24.85 -10.10 38.66
CA ALA A 163 -26.12 -9.46 38.29
C ALA A 163 -26.39 -9.48 36.77
N VAL A 164 -25.35 -9.53 35.94
CA VAL A 164 -25.46 -9.61 34.48
C VAL A 164 -25.89 -11.01 34.00
N GLN A 165 -25.71 -12.05 34.82
CA GLN A 165 -26.20 -13.41 34.53
C GLN A 165 -27.70 -13.61 34.78
N MET A 166 -28.41 -12.61 35.29
CA MET A 166 -29.83 -12.75 35.66
C MET A 166 -30.81 -12.66 34.47
N ILE A 167 -30.31 -12.45 33.24
CA ILE A 167 -31.11 -12.45 32.00
C ILE A 167 -30.92 -13.80 31.28
N PRO A 168 -31.91 -14.71 31.30
CA PRO A 168 -31.79 -16.03 30.70
C PRO A 168 -31.66 -15.91 29.16
N GLY A 169 -30.63 -16.55 28.59
CA GLY A 169 -30.42 -16.68 27.14
C GLY A 169 -29.43 -15.71 26.49
N PHE A 170 -29.24 -14.50 27.03
CA PHE A 170 -28.34 -13.48 26.45
C PHE A 170 -26.94 -13.42 27.07
N GLY A 171 -26.76 -13.97 28.28
CA GLY A 171 -25.48 -13.97 28.99
C GLY A 171 -24.30 -14.50 28.16
N PRO A 172 -24.34 -15.75 27.66
CA PRO A 172 -23.19 -16.37 26.97
C PRO A 172 -22.81 -15.71 25.64
N VAL A 173 -23.81 -15.19 24.91
CA VAL A 173 -23.61 -14.52 23.61
C VAL A 173 -22.93 -13.17 23.80
N ILE A 174 -23.35 -12.41 24.82
CA ILE A 174 -22.80 -11.09 25.12
C ILE A 174 -21.43 -11.21 25.79
N THR A 175 -21.18 -12.22 26.64
CA THR A 175 -19.88 -12.39 27.31
C THR A 175 -18.81 -13.05 26.45
N GLY A 176 -19.17 -13.86 25.43
CA GLY A 176 -18.20 -14.59 24.61
C GLY A 176 -18.09 -14.09 23.16
N TYR A 177 -19.22 -13.94 22.47
CA TYR A 177 -19.23 -13.67 21.03
C TYR A 177 -19.10 -12.18 20.71
N LEU A 178 -19.83 -11.32 21.42
CA LEU A 178 -19.84 -9.88 21.17
C LEU A 178 -18.44 -9.22 21.26
N PRO A 179 -17.59 -9.51 22.26
CA PRO A 179 -16.25 -8.93 22.34
C PRO A 179 -15.34 -9.42 21.21
N SER A 180 -15.45 -10.70 20.86
CA SER A 180 -14.68 -11.33 19.77
C SER A 180 -15.07 -10.75 18.40
N ALA A 181 -16.36 -10.52 18.17
CA ALA A 181 -16.87 -9.89 16.95
C ALA A 181 -16.43 -8.42 16.83
N ILE A 182 -16.51 -7.66 17.93
CA ILE A 182 -16.04 -6.26 17.98
C ILE A 182 -14.53 -6.20 17.67
N LEU A 183 -13.71 -7.05 18.30
CA LEU A 183 -12.27 -7.11 18.03
C LEU A 183 -11.96 -7.45 16.59
N SER A 184 -12.61 -8.49 16.07
CA SER A 184 -12.42 -8.93 14.69
C SER A 184 -12.74 -7.81 13.71
N GLY A 185 -13.80 -7.03 13.98
CA GLY A 185 -14.13 -5.82 13.23
C GLY A 185 -13.03 -4.76 13.29
N PHE A 186 -12.50 -4.45 14.48
CA PHE A 186 -11.42 -3.47 14.62
C PHE A 186 -10.11 -3.93 13.96
N ILE A 187 -9.73 -5.20 14.10
CA ILE A 187 -8.55 -5.80 13.42
C ILE A 187 -8.69 -5.68 11.91
N TYR A 188 -9.88 -5.95 11.36
CA TYR A 188 -10.14 -5.82 9.93
C TYR A 188 -10.01 -4.36 9.45
N ILE A 189 -10.44 -3.38 10.25
CA ILE A 189 -10.40 -1.95 9.87
C ILE A 189 -8.97 -1.40 9.82
N ILE A 190 -8.03 -1.93 10.63
CA ILE A 190 -6.68 -1.39 10.77
C ILE A 190 -5.89 -1.30 9.45
N PRO A 191 -5.75 -2.37 8.64
CA PRO A 191 -5.04 -2.29 7.37
C PRO A 191 -5.65 -1.24 6.42
N PHE A 192 -6.98 -1.10 6.39
CA PHE A 192 -7.64 -0.08 5.58
C PHE A 192 -7.39 1.33 6.09
N ALA A 193 -7.40 1.54 7.40
CA ALA A 193 -7.06 2.81 8.03
C ALA A 193 -5.61 3.22 7.72
N MET A 194 -4.65 2.29 7.84
CA MET A 194 -3.25 2.53 7.52
C MET A 194 -3.04 2.84 6.03
N LEU A 195 -3.72 2.11 5.14
CA LEU A 195 -3.69 2.40 3.70
C LEU A 195 -4.28 3.78 3.38
N ALA A 196 -5.35 4.19 4.06
CA ALA A 196 -5.96 5.51 3.90
C ALA A 196 -5.00 6.62 4.35
N MET A 197 -4.36 6.46 5.52
CA MET A 197 -3.34 7.39 6.02
C MET A 197 -2.13 7.46 5.08
N ALA A 198 -1.67 6.33 4.54
CA ALA A 198 -0.58 6.30 3.57
C ALA A 198 -0.93 7.03 2.26
N LYS A 199 -2.20 6.97 1.81
CA LYS A 199 -2.66 7.75 0.64
C LYS A 199 -2.63 9.26 0.92
N LEU A 200 -3.00 9.67 2.14
CA LEU A 200 -2.99 11.08 2.55
C LEU A 200 -1.58 11.65 2.71
N ALA A 201 -0.58 10.82 3.02
CA ALA A 201 0.81 11.24 3.16
C ALA A 201 1.46 11.75 1.86
N GLY A 202 0.87 11.48 0.69
CA GLY A 202 1.32 12.06 -0.58
C GLY A 202 2.59 11.42 -1.17
N TYR A 203 2.77 10.10 -1.06
CA TYR A 203 3.91 9.39 -1.65
C TYR A 203 3.94 9.44 -3.19
N VAL A 204 5.14 9.45 -3.77
CA VAL A 204 5.39 9.58 -5.22
C VAL A 204 5.08 8.30 -6.02
N SER A 205 5.23 7.12 -5.42
CA SER A 205 4.96 5.82 -6.07
C SER A 205 3.96 4.98 -5.27
N ARG A 206 3.27 4.04 -5.93
CA ARG A 206 2.35 3.11 -5.26
C ARG A 206 3.12 2.10 -4.43
N SER A 207 4.24 1.57 -4.95
CA SER A 207 5.08 0.62 -4.22
C SER A 207 5.56 1.19 -2.90
N ILE A 208 6.10 2.43 -2.91
CA ILE A 208 6.54 3.09 -1.66
C ILE A 208 5.37 3.27 -0.70
N LYS A 209 4.20 3.70 -1.21
CA LYS A 209 2.99 3.88 -0.41
C LYS A 209 2.53 2.57 0.24
N ASP A 210 2.57 1.45 -0.50
CA ASP A 210 2.16 0.13 0.00
C ASP A 210 3.17 -0.42 1.03
N ILE A 211 4.48 -0.27 0.80
CA ILE A 211 5.53 -0.60 1.78
C ILE A 211 5.35 0.23 3.06
N LYS A 212 5.09 1.54 2.94
CA LYS A 212 4.89 2.42 4.11
C LYS A 212 3.62 2.07 4.87
N ALA A 213 2.53 1.74 4.18
CA ALA A 213 1.30 1.26 4.82
C ALA A 213 1.55 -0.05 5.59
N SER A 214 2.28 -0.99 4.99
CA SER A 214 2.67 -2.25 5.64
C SER A 214 3.51 -2.01 6.89
N ASN A 215 4.54 -1.15 6.81
CA ASN A 215 5.35 -0.77 7.96
C ASN A 215 4.52 -0.12 9.07
N MET A 216 3.52 0.70 8.72
CA MET A 216 2.61 1.31 9.70
C MET A 216 1.77 0.25 10.42
N VAL A 217 1.21 -0.73 9.70
CA VAL A 217 0.51 -1.87 10.30
C VAL A 217 1.42 -2.65 11.23
N PHE A 218 2.66 -2.91 10.80
CA PHE A 218 3.66 -3.61 11.61
C PHE A 218 3.96 -2.86 12.92
N TYR A 219 4.32 -1.58 12.85
CA TYR A 219 4.61 -0.78 14.05
C TYR A 219 3.39 -0.62 14.95
N PHE A 220 2.19 -0.53 14.37
CA PHE A 220 0.95 -0.51 15.14
C PHE A 220 0.73 -1.83 15.89
N LEU A 221 0.91 -2.98 15.23
CA LEU A 221 0.74 -4.28 15.86
C LEU A 221 1.79 -4.50 16.96
N VAL A 222 3.05 -4.18 16.67
CA VAL A 222 4.14 -4.23 17.66
C VAL A 222 3.81 -3.32 18.82
N GLY A 223 3.46 -2.06 18.57
CA GLY A 223 3.10 -1.11 19.63
C GLY A 223 1.95 -1.61 20.49
N ASN A 224 0.84 -2.05 19.87
CA ASN A 224 -0.32 -2.53 20.62
C ASN A 224 0.01 -3.79 21.42
N VAL A 225 0.55 -4.82 20.78
CA VAL A 225 0.82 -6.08 21.50
C VAL A 225 1.91 -5.88 22.54
N PHE A 226 3.00 -5.18 22.23
CA PHE A 226 4.08 -4.92 23.18
C PHE A 226 3.62 -4.06 24.36
N PHE A 227 3.03 -2.88 24.12
CA PHE A 227 2.60 -2.01 25.21
C PHE A 227 1.44 -2.60 26.01
N LEU A 228 0.52 -3.33 25.39
CA LEU A 228 -0.56 -4.00 26.11
C LEU A 228 -0.05 -5.18 26.94
N SER A 229 0.90 -5.96 26.45
CA SER A 229 1.56 -7.00 27.25
C SER A 229 2.33 -6.39 28.43
N LEU A 230 3.07 -5.29 28.20
CA LEU A 230 3.69 -4.52 29.29
C LEU A 230 2.66 -4.03 30.32
N LEU A 231 1.47 -3.61 29.89
CA LEU A 231 0.40 -3.16 30.78
C LEU A 231 -0.39 -4.33 31.43
N SER A 232 -0.41 -5.52 30.83
CA SER A 232 -1.33 -6.61 31.21
C SER A 232 -0.78 -7.55 32.31
N GLY A 233 0.51 -7.49 32.65
CA GLY A 233 1.08 -8.44 33.62
C GLY A 233 2.36 -7.97 34.31
N SER A 234 2.38 -8.10 35.64
CA SER A 234 3.53 -7.87 36.55
C SER A 234 4.05 -6.43 36.64
N LEU A 235 4.08 -5.66 35.55
CA LEU A 235 4.70 -4.34 35.54
C LEU A 235 3.87 -3.28 36.25
N ILE A 236 2.53 -3.32 36.18
CA ILE A 236 1.70 -2.37 36.94
C ILE A 236 1.89 -2.57 38.45
N ASP A 237 1.91 -3.81 38.90
CA ASP A 237 2.14 -4.16 40.32
C ASP A 237 3.59 -3.81 40.72
N GLN A 238 4.58 -4.12 39.87
CA GLN A 238 5.99 -3.79 40.11
C GLN A 238 6.34 -2.30 39.95
N ILE A 239 5.57 -1.52 39.18
CA ILE A 239 5.74 -0.06 39.05
C ILE A 239 5.21 0.63 40.31
N GLY A 240 4.11 0.14 40.88
CA GLY A 240 3.62 0.57 42.19
C GLY A 240 4.66 0.39 43.29
N GLU A 241 5.38 -0.75 43.29
CA GLU A 241 6.48 -1.00 44.22
C GLU A 241 7.80 -0.29 43.83
N SER A 242 8.12 -0.14 42.54
CA SER A 242 9.36 0.49 42.03
C SER A 242 9.47 1.99 42.32
N PHE A 243 8.36 2.66 42.64
CA PHE A 243 8.42 4.04 43.15
C PHE A 243 9.25 4.16 44.44
N THR A 244 9.47 3.06 45.16
CA THR A 244 10.33 3.04 46.35
C THR A 244 11.82 2.77 46.04
N HIS A 245 12.17 2.13 44.92
CA HIS A 245 13.56 1.72 44.60
C HIS A 245 13.86 1.81 43.08
N PRO A 246 14.28 2.98 42.55
CA PRO A 246 14.43 3.21 41.09
C PRO A 246 15.60 2.47 40.41
N LYS A 247 16.51 1.83 41.17
CA LYS A 247 17.69 1.13 40.61
C LYS A 247 17.34 -0.22 39.97
N ASP A 248 16.25 -0.85 40.36
CA ASP A 248 15.88 -2.20 39.89
C ASP A 248 14.90 -2.20 38.71
N PHE A 249 14.49 -1.01 38.24
CA PHE A 249 13.52 -0.86 37.15
C PHE A 249 13.96 -1.57 35.84
N PRO A 250 15.21 -1.45 35.36
CA PRO A 250 15.60 -2.09 34.09
C PRO A 250 15.65 -3.62 34.16
N SER A 251 16.08 -4.20 35.29
CA SER A 251 16.19 -5.66 35.46
C SER A 251 14.80 -6.30 35.61
N ARG A 252 13.87 -5.64 36.30
CA ARG A 252 12.47 -6.07 36.44
C ARG A 252 11.73 -5.99 35.11
N LEU A 253 11.93 -4.92 34.34
CA LEU A 253 11.39 -4.79 32.99
C LEU A 253 11.90 -5.91 32.06
N ALA A 254 13.20 -6.21 32.09
CA ALA A 254 13.78 -7.27 31.28
C ALA A 254 13.18 -8.65 31.59
N SER A 255 12.98 -8.97 32.87
CA SER A 255 12.36 -10.24 33.28
C SER A 255 10.87 -10.33 32.90
N ALA A 256 10.11 -9.25 33.05
CA ALA A 256 8.68 -9.21 32.69
C ALA A 256 8.48 -9.31 31.17
N VAL A 257 9.32 -8.63 30.39
CA VAL A 257 9.33 -8.75 28.93
C VAL A 257 9.64 -10.18 28.53
N SER A 258 10.70 -10.78 29.08
CA SER A 258 11.13 -12.14 28.72
C SER A 258 10.06 -13.20 28.97
N ALA A 259 9.29 -13.06 30.07
CA ALA A 259 8.21 -13.98 30.41
C ALA A 259 6.98 -13.86 29.50
N GLN A 260 6.72 -12.68 28.93
CA GLN A 260 5.54 -12.45 28.08
C GLN A 260 5.80 -12.58 26.58
N ILE A 261 7.06 -12.75 26.16
CA ILE A 261 7.43 -12.86 24.75
C ILE A 261 6.72 -14.04 24.08
N GLU A 262 6.57 -15.20 24.75
CA GLU A 262 5.90 -16.37 24.16
C GLU A 262 4.41 -16.09 23.85
N ASP A 263 3.66 -15.55 24.81
CA ASP A 263 2.25 -15.18 24.63
C ASP A 263 2.06 -14.10 23.55
N VAL A 264 3.00 -13.16 23.48
CA VAL A 264 3.07 -12.10 22.45
C VAL A 264 3.29 -12.70 21.07
N TYR A 265 4.22 -13.65 20.94
CA TYR A 265 4.52 -14.32 19.67
C TYR A 265 3.32 -15.11 19.17
N GLU A 266 2.64 -15.84 20.05
CA GLU A 266 1.47 -16.64 19.68
C GLU A 266 0.29 -15.74 19.28
N THR A 267 0.04 -14.65 20.02
CA THR A 267 -1.02 -13.69 19.70
C THR A 267 -0.74 -12.95 18.39
N ILE A 268 0.50 -12.52 18.15
CA ILE A 268 0.90 -11.88 16.89
C ILE A 268 0.78 -12.87 15.75
N TYR A 269 1.25 -14.11 15.93
CA TYR A 269 1.19 -15.14 14.91
C TYR A 269 -0.26 -15.44 14.53
N GLU A 270 -1.13 -15.69 15.51
CA GLU A 270 -2.56 -15.93 15.29
C GLU A 270 -3.27 -14.73 14.65
N THR A 271 -2.97 -13.50 15.09
CA THR A 271 -3.56 -12.28 14.52
C THR A 271 -3.08 -12.05 13.09
N CYS A 272 -1.79 -12.23 12.82
CA CYS A 272 -1.20 -12.11 11.49
C CYS A 272 -1.73 -13.19 10.55
N VAL A 273 -1.81 -14.45 10.99
CA VAL A 273 -2.34 -15.56 10.19
C VAL A 273 -3.82 -15.34 9.88
N LYS A 274 -4.62 -14.86 10.84
CA LYS A 274 -6.05 -14.51 10.63
C LYS A 274 -6.22 -13.29 9.72
N ALA A 275 -5.38 -12.27 9.86
CA ALA A 275 -5.41 -11.11 8.97
C ALA A 275 -4.99 -11.48 7.54
N LEU A 276 -3.95 -12.31 7.40
CA LEU A 276 -3.47 -12.82 6.11
C LEU A 276 -4.49 -13.76 5.47
N SER A 277 -5.17 -14.63 6.22
CA SER A 277 -6.20 -15.51 5.67
C SER A 277 -7.44 -14.73 5.20
N LEU A 278 -7.84 -13.67 5.92
CA LEU A 278 -8.90 -12.74 5.50
C LEU A 278 -8.54 -11.94 4.24
N LEU A 279 -7.26 -11.59 4.06
CA LEU A 279 -6.76 -10.90 2.85
C LEU A 279 -6.56 -11.87 1.68
N CYS A 280 -6.10 -13.09 1.93
CA CYS A 280 -5.87 -14.14 0.93
C CYS A 280 -7.16 -14.80 0.43
N TYR A 281 -8.29 -14.70 1.15
CA TYR A 281 -9.57 -15.23 0.65
C TYR A 281 -10.05 -14.53 -0.65
N ASN A 282 -9.47 -13.39 -1.03
CA ASN A 282 -9.74 -12.70 -2.29
C ASN A 282 -8.59 -12.69 -3.31
N THR A 283 -7.50 -13.43 -3.06
CA THR A 283 -6.40 -13.48 -4.04
C THR A 283 -5.64 -14.80 -3.94
N THR A 284 -5.55 -15.52 -5.05
CA THR A 284 -4.82 -16.78 -5.20
C THR A 284 -3.38 -16.66 -4.69
N PRO A 285 -2.89 -17.62 -3.87
CA PRO A 285 -1.57 -17.56 -3.27
C PRO A 285 -0.54 -18.24 -4.19
N HIS A 286 0.47 -17.51 -4.63
CA HIS A 286 1.73 -18.14 -5.01
C HIS A 286 2.93 -17.30 -4.52
N THR A 287 3.81 -18.04 -3.82
CA THR A 287 5.20 -17.75 -3.45
C THR A 287 5.47 -16.67 -2.40
N HIS A 288 5.45 -17.15 -1.16
CA HIS A 288 6.14 -16.64 0.03
C HIS A 288 6.62 -17.93 0.74
N TYR A 289 7.87 -18.18 1.14
CA TYR A 289 8.94 -17.37 1.72
C TYR A 289 10.25 -18.17 1.56
N ASN A 290 11.42 -17.52 1.37
CA ASN A 290 12.74 -17.99 1.89
C ASN A 290 13.94 -17.08 1.58
N VAL A 291 13.78 -15.76 1.38
CA VAL A 291 14.93 -14.89 1.01
C VAL A 291 15.22 -13.77 2.02
N GLN A 292 14.31 -13.48 2.95
CA GLN A 292 14.38 -12.20 3.69
C GLN A 292 15.21 -12.22 4.99
N ARG A 293 15.65 -13.37 5.50
CA ARG A 293 16.33 -13.44 6.82
C ARG A 293 17.86 -13.42 6.76
N VAL A 294 18.47 -13.71 5.61
CA VAL A 294 19.95 -13.74 5.46
C VAL A 294 20.51 -12.42 4.89
N LEU A 295 19.65 -11.53 4.36
CA LEU A 295 20.08 -10.33 3.63
C LEU A 295 20.13 -9.04 4.46
N GLN A 296 19.53 -9.01 5.65
CA GLN A 296 19.34 -7.77 6.41
C GLN A 296 20.63 -7.30 7.14
N ASP A 297 21.47 -8.25 7.60
CA ASP A 297 22.64 -7.92 8.43
C ASP A 297 23.92 -7.65 7.62
N SER A 298 23.96 -8.00 6.33
CA SER A 298 25.14 -7.80 5.46
C SER A 298 24.93 -6.84 4.27
N PHE A 299 23.70 -6.49 3.89
CA PHE A 299 23.43 -5.77 2.63
C PHE A 299 22.49 -4.53 2.67
N PRO A 300 22.34 -3.77 3.76
CA PRO A 300 21.43 -2.61 3.76
C PRO A 300 21.83 -1.51 2.76
N SER A 301 23.12 -1.40 2.41
CA SER A 301 23.63 -0.44 1.43
C SER A 301 23.21 -0.79 -0.01
N THR A 302 23.26 -2.08 -0.39
CA THR A 302 22.94 -2.55 -1.75
C THR A 302 21.47 -2.38 -2.11
N PHE A 303 20.56 -2.51 -1.15
CA PHE A 303 19.13 -2.34 -1.40
C PHE A 303 18.67 -0.89 -1.44
N ARG A 304 19.44 0.04 -0.85
CA ARG A 304 19.06 1.45 -0.77
C ARG A 304 19.63 2.28 -1.90
N HIS A 305 20.81 1.92 -2.40
CA HIS A 305 21.49 2.65 -3.45
C HIS A 305 21.96 1.68 -4.53
N TYR A 306 21.71 2.04 -5.79
CA TYR A 306 22.17 1.27 -6.93
C TYR A 306 23.71 1.38 -7.03
N PRO A 307 24.47 0.26 -7.00
CA PRO A 307 25.92 0.32 -7.05
C PRO A 307 26.42 0.92 -8.38
N LEU A 308 27.30 1.93 -8.30
CA LEU A 308 27.86 2.59 -9.49
C LEU A 308 28.66 1.62 -10.38
N LYS A 309 29.29 0.60 -9.79
CA LYS A 309 30.04 -0.43 -10.53
C LYS A 309 29.12 -1.26 -11.43
N ASP A 310 27.95 -1.64 -10.91
CA ASP A 310 26.97 -2.42 -11.67
C ASP A 310 26.35 -1.56 -12.77
N ALA A 311 26.10 -0.27 -12.48
CA ALA A 311 25.65 0.71 -13.46
C ALA A 311 26.61 0.82 -14.65
N MET A 312 27.91 1.00 -14.36
CA MET A 312 28.95 1.09 -15.39
C MET A 312 29.07 -0.19 -16.22
N THR A 313 28.99 -1.36 -15.56
CA THR A 313 29.08 -2.66 -16.25
C THR A 313 27.90 -2.87 -17.20
N ASN A 314 26.70 -2.48 -16.79
CA ASN A 314 25.51 -2.56 -17.64
C ASN A 314 25.55 -1.55 -18.79
N ASP A 315 26.07 -0.34 -18.55
CA ASP A 315 26.28 0.65 -19.61
C ASP A 315 27.27 0.13 -20.69
N GLU A 316 28.38 -0.52 -20.29
CA GLU A 316 29.31 -1.16 -21.23
C GLU A 316 28.66 -2.30 -22.04
N LEU A 317 27.75 -3.07 -21.44
CA LEU A 317 27.01 -4.13 -22.13
C LEU A 317 26.01 -3.55 -23.14
N ASP A 318 25.31 -2.48 -22.77
CA ASP A 318 24.37 -1.77 -23.65
C ASP A 318 25.09 -1.11 -24.84
N GLU A 319 26.30 -0.61 -24.62
CA GLU A 319 27.16 -0.07 -25.68
C GLU A 319 27.65 -1.17 -26.63
N LYS A 320 28.16 -2.29 -26.09
CA LYS A 320 28.61 -3.45 -26.88
C LYS A 320 27.49 -4.10 -27.70
N SER A 321 26.26 -4.06 -27.20
CA SER A 321 25.08 -4.59 -27.88
C SER A 321 24.39 -3.59 -28.82
N GLY A 322 24.84 -2.33 -28.87
CA GLY A 322 24.23 -1.27 -29.67
C GLY A 322 22.84 -0.83 -29.20
N LEU A 323 22.41 -1.26 -28.01
CA LEU A 323 21.09 -0.99 -27.45
C LEU A 323 21.00 0.36 -26.73
N MET A 324 22.13 0.99 -26.43
CA MET A 324 22.22 2.23 -25.64
C MET A 324 21.28 3.34 -26.14
N GLU A 325 21.31 3.66 -27.45
CA GLU A 325 20.50 4.74 -28.01
C GLU A 325 18.99 4.40 -28.00
N THR A 326 18.66 3.13 -28.24
CA THR A 326 17.27 2.66 -28.18
C THR A 326 16.73 2.73 -26.75
N ASN A 327 17.53 2.35 -25.76
CA ASN A 327 17.16 2.41 -24.35
C ASN A 327 17.01 3.87 -23.89
N TYR A 328 17.90 4.76 -24.32
CA TYR A 328 17.81 6.19 -24.03
C TYR A 328 16.54 6.81 -24.61
N GLN A 329 16.21 6.54 -25.87
CA GLN A 329 14.98 7.05 -26.48
C GLN A 329 13.72 6.52 -25.79
N LYS A 330 13.69 5.24 -25.43
CA LYS A 330 12.60 4.66 -24.64
C LYS A 330 12.45 5.36 -23.29
N ALA A 331 13.55 5.72 -22.62
CA ALA A 331 13.53 6.40 -21.34
C ALA A 331 13.04 7.86 -21.43
N LEU A 332 13.35 8.56 -22.52
CA LEU A 332 12.84 9.92 -22.79
C LEU A 332 11.31 9.94 -22.87
N ASP A 333 10.72 8.98 -23.58
CA ASP A 333 9.27 8.94 -23.82
C ASP A 333 8.49 8.24 -22.70
N ALA A 334 9.18 7.61 -21.74
CA ALA A 334 8.57 6.80 -20.69
C ALA A 334 7.70 7.61 -19.71
N TYR A 335 8.17 8.79 -19.32
CA TYR A 335 7.55 9.62 -18.27
C TYR A 335 6.59 10.67 -18.84
N CYS A 336 5.60 10.20 -19.60
CA CYS A 336 4.50 11.05 -20.04
C CYS A 336 3.30 10.95 -19.08
N PRO A 337 2.80 12.08 -18.52
CA PRO A 337 1.61 12.10 -17.70
C PRO A 337 0.45 11.41 -18.41
N PRO A 338 -0.42 10.64 -17.73
CA PRO A 338 -1.55 9.97 -18.37
C PRO A 338 -2.45 10.93 -19.14
N CYS A 339 -2.49 12.19 -18.73
CA CYS A 339 -3.21 13.27 -19.39
C CYS A 339 -2.49 13.87 -20.60
N LEU A 340 -1.30 13.42 -21.01
CA LEU A 340 -0.65 13.88 -22.24
C LEU A 340 -0.34 12.73 -23.20
N ARG A 341 -0.62 11.49 -22.78
CA ARG A 341 -0.45 10.32 -23.65
C ARG A 341 -1.45 10.35 -24.80
N PRO A 342 -1.01 10.03 -26.03
CA PRO A 342 -1.91 9.89 -27.16
C PRO A 342 -2.99 8.87 -26.84
N VAL A 343 -4.22 9.23 -27.18
CA VAL A 343 -5.41 8.44 -26.91
C VAL A 343 -5.54 7.37 -28.00
N ASN A 344 -4.66 6.36 -27.98
CA ASN A 344 -4.80 5.18 -28.84
C ASN A 344 -5.62 4.12 -28.09
N PHE A 345 -6.88 3.96 -28.50
CA PHE A 345 -7.77 2.90 -28.00
C PHE A 345 -7.75 1.64 -28.87
N THR A 346 -6.89 1.59 -29.88
CA THR A 346 -6.60 0.37 -30.64
C THR A 346 -5.69 -0.53 -29.81
N ALA A 347 -6.23 -1.69 -29.43
CA ALA A 347 -5.56 -2.69 -28.62
C ALA A 347 -4.30 -3.24 -29.32
N GLU A 348 -3.14 -2.90 -28.77
CA GLU A 348 -2.04 -3.83 -28.60
C GLU A 348 -1.47 -3.58 -27.21
N GLU A 349 -1.86 -4.41 -26.24
CA GLU A 349 -1.03 -4.58 -25.04
C GLU A 349 0.25 -5.28 -25.50
N PRO A 350 1.46 -4.68 -25.34
CA PRO A 350 2.66 -5.49 -25.44
C PRO A 350 2.64 -6.44 -24.24
N ASN A 351 2.37 -7.70 -24.56
CA ASN A 351 2.56 -8.83 -23.67
C ASN A 351 4.06 -8.92 -23.36
N SER A 352 4.52 -8.16 -22.37
CA SER A 352 5.86 -8.32 -21.82
C SER A 352 5.81 -8.13 -20.32
N SER A 353 5.62 -9.27 -19.64
CA SER A 353 5.93 -9.52 -18.25
C SER A 353 7.45 -9.67 -18.02
N GLN A 354 8.28 -8.94 -18.78
CA GLN A 354 9.69 -8.78 -18.44
C GLN A 354 9.86 -7.52 -17.58
N PRO A 355 10.45 -7.64 -16.38
CA PRO A 355 10.85 -6.46 -15.63
C PRO A 355 11.87 -5.70 -16.48
N LEU A 356 11.61 -4.41 -16.72
CA LEU A 356 12.62 -3.47 -17.16
C LEU A 356 13.59 -3.31 -15.99
N ILE A 357 14.61 -4.17 -15.94
CA ILE A 357 15.79 -3.95 -15.13
C ILE A 357 16.56 -2.83 -15.83
N SER A 358 16.20 -1.59 -15.48
CA SER A 358 17.04 -0.40 -15.70
C SER A 358 18.09 -0.33 -14.60
#